data_AF-A0A238JF12-F1
#
_entry.id   AF-A0A238JF12-F1
#
_cell.length_a   1.000
_cell.length_b   1.000
_cell.length_c   1.000
_cell.angle_alpha   90.00
_cell.angle_beta   90.00
_cell.angle_gamma   90.00
#
_symmetry.space_group_name_H-M   'P 1'
#
loop_
_entity.id
_entity.type
_entity.pdbx_description
1 polymer ?
#
loop_
_entity_poly.entity_id
_entity_poly.type
_entity_poly.pdbx_seq_one_letter_code
_entity_poly.pdbx_strand_id
1 'polypeptide(L)'
;MIRHSALIAVFCSAGVCVQAAPASEDAFVAELEKLPNTAFTASIEAAFKESGCVYDFSAGEDPLIKSVATHLAATLGYTGAISQKSIDVVDDLGEDAIDAMMENGYVIVDRAARTARLKDCK
;
A
#
# COMPACT_ATOMS: atom_id res chain seq x y z
N MET A 1 25.97 23.81 7.52
CA MET A 1 25.02 22.84 6.92
C MET A 1 24.53 21.93 8.04
N ILE A 2 23.40 22.27 8.65
CA ILE A 2 22.87 21.56 9.83
C ILE A 2 21.85 20.54 9.33
N ARG A 3 22.17 19.26 9.52
CA ARG A 3 21.28 18.12 9.28
C ARG A 3 20.12 18.19 10.27
N HIS A 4 18.91 18.47 9.78
CA HIS A 4 17.70 18.27 10.57
C HIS A 4 17.36 16.78 10.52
N SER A 5 17.89 16.03 11.48
CA SER A 5 17.38 14.71 11.82
C SER A 5 15.97 14.88 12.37
N ALA A 6 14.95 14.55 11.58
CA ALA A 6 13.60 14.34 12.07
C ALA A 6 13.62 13.11 12.99
N LEU A 7 13.79 13.33 14.29
CA LEU A 7 13.51 12.31 15.30
C LEU A 7 12.02 11.98 15.24
N ILE A 8 11.71 10.75 14.88
CA ILE A 8 10.40 10.14 15.11
C ILE A 8 10.23 10.08 16.64
N ALA A 9 9.39 10.94 17.19
CA ALA A 9 9.08 10.95 18.61
C ALA A 9 8.10 9.81 18.93
N VAL A 10 8.63 8.71 19.47
CA VAL A 10 7.81 7.62 20.00
C VAL A 10 7.33 8.02 21.40
N PHE A 11 6.07 8.42 21.51
CA PHE A 11 5.41 8.60 22.81
C PHE A 11 4.87 7.25 23.27
N CYS A 12 5.55 6.67 24.25
CA CYS A 12 5.12 5.41 24.85
C CYS A 12 4.54 5.73 26.24
N SER A 13 3.22 5.61 26.38
CA SER A 13 2.52 5.70 27.67
C SER A 13 1.85 4.36 27.94
N ALA A 14 2.12 3.76 29.11
CA ALA A 14 1.52 2.50 29.57
C ALA A 14 1.66 1.30 28.61
N GLY A 15 2.81 1.14 27.94
CA GLY A 15 3.12 -0.06 27.14
C GLY A 15 2.53 -0.09 25.73
N VAL A 16 1.84 0.98 25.32
CA VAL A 16 1.41 1.19 23.93
C VAL A 16 2.29 2.28 23.33
N CYS A 17 3.18 1.90 22.42
CA CYS A 17 3.89 2.88 21.60
C CYS A 17 2.98 3.23 20.43
N VAL A 18 2.44 4.45 20.44
CA VAL A 18 1.74 4.99 19.27
C VAL A 18 2.81 5.45 18.29
N GLN A 19 2.91 4.77 17.15
CA GLN A 19 3.70 5.28 16.03
C GLN A 19 3.02 6.58 15.58
N ALA A 20 3.74 7.70 15.67
CA ALA A 20 3.22 8.98 15.24
C ALA A 20 2.91 8.89 13.73
N ALA A 21 1.72 9.36 13.34
CA ALA A 21 1.35 9.42 11.93
C ALA A 21 2.37 10.27 11.15
N PRO A 22 2.67 9.92 9.88
CA PRO A 22 3.57 10.71 9.06
C PRO A 22 3.08 12.16 8.92
N ALA A 23 3.95 13.13 9.23
CA ALA A 23 3.60 14.55 9.21
C ALA A 23 3.71 15.20 7.82
N SER A 24 4.28 14.50 6.84
CA SER A 24 4.49 14.96 5.46
C SER A 24 4.47 13.79 4.49
N GLU A 25 4.33 14.07 3.20
CA GLU A 25 4.42 13.04 2.15
C GLU A 25 5.79 12.33 2.16
N ASP A 26 6.89 13.06 2.36
CA ASP A 26 8.22 12.46 2.45
C ASP A 26 8.35 11.53 3.66
N ALA A 27 7.73 11.89 4.79
CA ALA A 27 7.70 11.00 5.95
C ALA A 27 6.82 9.77 5.68
N PHE A 28 5.72 9.93 4.95
CA PHE A 28 4.85 8.81 4.56
C PHE A 28 5.60 7.84 3.65
N VAL A 29 6.27 8.33 2.61
CA VAL A 29 7.13 7.52 1.72
C VAL A 29 8.22 6.79 2.51
N ALA A 30 8.90 7.47 3.43
CA ALA A 30 9.92 6.84 4.26
C ALA A 30 9.37 5.75 5.20
N GLU A 31 8.09 5.81 5.58
CA GLU A 31 7.44 4.73 6.33
C GLU A 31 7.02 3.58 5.42
N LEU A 32 6.58 3.83 4.17
CA LEU A 32 6.27 2.79 3.19
C LEU A 32 7.46 1.85 2.95
N GLU A 33 8.66 2.40 2.80
CA GLU A 33 9.91 1.64 2.58
C GLU A 33 10.28 0.70 3.74
N LYS A 34 9.68 0.89 4.93
CA LYS A 34 9.93 0.07 6.12
C LYS A 34 8.87 -1.01 6.32
N LEU A 35 7.78 -0.95 5.56
CA LEU A 35 6.67 -1.89 5.71
C LEU A 35 7.07 -3.27 5.18
N PRO A 36 6.67 -4.36 5.86
CA PRO A 36 6.83 -5.70 5.32
C PRO A 36 5.86 -5.93 4.16
N ASN A 37 6.18 -6.85 3.25
CA ASN A 37 5.30 -7.24 2.14
C ASN A 37 3.88 -7.63 2.60
N THR A 38 3.72 -8.17 3.81
CA THR A 38 2.41 -8.51 4.37
C THR A 38 1.49 -7.30 4.58
N ALA A 39 2.03 -6.10 4.81
CA ALA A 39 1.24 -4.87 4.89
C ALA A 39 0.70 -4.46 3.51
N PHE A 40 1.51 -4.66 2.46
CA PHE A 40 1.09 -4.45 1.08
C PHE A 40 0.04 -5.48 0.66
N THR A 41 0.24 -6.77 0.96
CA THR A 41 -0.76 -7.84 0.71
C THR A 41 -2.13 -7.47 1.27
N ALA A 42 -2.21 -7.03 2.53
CA ALA A 42 -3.47 -6.64 3.15
C ALA A 42 -4.14 -5.44 2.45
N SER A 43 -3.33 -4.47 2.01
CA SER A 43 -3.81 -3.27 1.31
C SER A 43 -4.26 -3.59 -0.14
N ILE A 44 -3.54 -4.48 -0.82
CA ILE A 44 -3.92 -5.03 -2.13
C ILE A 44 -5.25 -5.78 -2.01
N GLU A 45 -5.42 -6.65 -1.01
CA GLU A 45 -6.68 -7.34 -0.79
C GLU A 45 -7.86 -6.38 -0.58
N ALA A 46 -7.65 -5.32 0.21
CA ALA A 46 -8.67 -4.30 0.45
C ALA A 46 -9.06 -3.61 -0.87
N ALA A 47 -8.08 -3.21 -1.69
CA ALA A 47 -8.30 -2.60 -2.99
C ALA A 47 -9.06 -3.50 -3.97
N PHE A 48 -8.76 -4.81 -3.99
CA PHE A 48 -9.55 -5.78 -4.76
C PHE A 48 -10.99 -5.87 -4.25
N LYS A 49 -11.20 -5.96 -2.92
CA LYS A 49 -12.54 -6.05 -2.33
C LYS A 49 -13.39 -4.82 -2.64
N GLU A 50 -12.80 -3.63 -2.68
CA GLU A 50 -13.47 -2.39 -3.12
C GLU A 50 -13.91 -2.44 -4.59
N SER A 51 -13.14 -3.12 -5.43
CA SER A 51 -13.44 -3.31 -6.85
C SER A 51 -14.44 -4.45 -7.11
N GLY A 52 -15.10 -5.00 -6.07
CA GLY A 52 -15.95 -6.18 -6.22
C GLY A 52 -15.16 -7.46 -6.47
N CYS A 53 -13.93 -7.52 -5.98
CA CYS A 53 -12.98 -8.63 -6.04
C CYS A 53 -12.39 -8.99 -7.41
N VAL A 54 -12.84 -8.33 -8.47
CA VAL A 54 -12.25 -8.43 -9.80
C VAL A 54 -11.77 -7.04 -10.16
N TYR A 55 -10.49 -6.92 -10.46
CA TYR A 55 -9.91 -5.69 -10.98
C TYR A 55 -9.73 -5.83 -12.50
N ASP A 56 -10.30 -4.91 -13.26
CA ASP A 56 -10.09 -4.76 -14.70
C ASP A 56 -8.93 -3.80 -14.93
N PHE A 57 -7.80 -4.33 -15.42
CA PHE A 57 -6.61 -3.56 -15.74
C PHE A 57 -6.50 -3.22 -17.23
N SER A 58 -7.59 -3.28 -17.99
CA SER A 58 -7.61 -2.94 -19.42
C SER A 58 -7.20 -1.50 -19.73
N ALA A 59 -7.41 -0.59 -18.78
CA ALA A 59 -6.99 0.81 -18.82
C ALA A 59 -5.69 1.10 -18.05
N GLY A 60 -5.03 0.08 -17.50
CA GLY A 60 -3.85 0.21 -16.64
C GLY A 60 -4.12 -0.13 -15.17
N GLU A 61 -3.06 -0.07 -14.37
CA GLU A 61 -3.05 -0.49 -12.96
C GLU A 61 -3.07 0.71 -11.99
N ASP A 62 -2.89 1.94 -12.49
CA ASP A 62 -2.86 3.17 -11.68
C ASP A 62 -4.07 3.31 -10.71
N PRO A 63 -5.32 3.00 -11.10
CA PRO A 63 -6.44 3.03 -10.16
C PRO A 63 -6.28 2.06 -8.99
N LEU A 64 -5.77 0.85 -9.24
CA LEU A 64 -5.50 -0.15 -8.19
C LEU A 64 -4.40 0.36 -7.26
N ILE A 65 -3.27 0.77 -7.82
CA ILE A 65 -2.09 1.26 -7.07
C ILE A 65 -2.49 2.45 -6.20
N LYS A 66 -3.29 3.39 -6.74
CA LYS A 66 -3.82 4.52 -5.99
C LYS A 66 -4.73 4.08 -4.83
N SER A 67 -5.56 3.04 -5.02
CA SER A 67 -6.37 2.51 -3.92
C SER A 67 -5.48 1.89 -2.85
N VAL A 68 -4.47 1.09 -3.23
CA VAL A 68 -3.49 0.51 -2.31
C VAL A 68 -2.77 1.60 -1.52
N ALA A 69 -2.29 2.66 -2.19
CA ALA A 69 -1.67 3.81 -1.53
C ALA A 69 -2.61 4.50 -0.53
N THR A 70 -3.90 4.57 -0.84
CA THR A 70 -4.92 5.13 0.05
C THR A 70 -5.13 4.27 1.30
N HIS A 71 -5.16 2.94 1.15
CA HIS A 71 -5.24 2.00 2.28
C HIS A 71 -3.99 2.05 3.16
N LEU A 72 -2.81 2.14 2.57
CA LEU A 72 -1.55 2.27 3.30
C LEU A 72 -1.48 3.60 4.05
N ALA A 73 -1.91 4.70 3.43
CA ALA A 73 -2.01 6.00 4.07
C ALA A 73 -2.97 5.96 5.27
N ALA A 74 -4.16 5.36 5.11
CA ALA A 74 -5.12 5.18 6.19
C ALA A 74 -4.55 4.32 7.34
N THR A 75 -3.84 3.24 7.01
CA THR A 75 -3.20 2.34 7.98
C THR A 75 -2.10 3.04 8.77
N LEU A 76 -1.32 3.90 8.12
CA LEU A 76 -0.26 4.71 8.73
C LEU A 76 -0.79 6.00 9.38
N GLY A 77 -2.08 6.30 9.25
CA GLY A 77 -2.69 7.53 9.74
C GLY A 77 -2.29 8.80 8.97
N TYR A 78 -1.71 8.67 7.77
CA TYR A 78 -1.37 9.79 6.91
C TYR A 78 -2.63 10.36 6.24
N THR A 79 -2.93 11.63 6.51
CA THR A 79 -4.10 12.33 5.95
C THR A 79 -3.73 13.39 4.90
N GLY A 80 -2.46 13.47 4.53
CA GLY A 80 -1.98 14.43 3.54
C GLY A 80 -2.32 14.02 2.11
N ALA A 81 -1.95 14.86 1.14
CA ALA A 81 -2.11 14.54 -0.26
C ALA A 81 -1.21 13.37 -0.66
N ILE A 82 -1.75 12.45 -1.46
CA ILE A 82 -1.01 11.36 -2.11
C ILE A 82 -0.74 11.83 -3.54
N SER A 83 0.52 12.20 -3.83
CA SER A 83 0.94 12.60 -5.16
C SER A 83 1.40 11.39 -5.98
N GLN A 84 1.76 11.64 -7.25
CA GLN A 84 2.35 10.62 -8.12
C GLN A 84 3.61 9.98 -7.50
N LYS A 85 4.42 10.76 -6.76
CA LYS A 85 5.62 10.25 -6.08
C LYS A 85 5.28 9.10 -5.13
N SER A 86 4.21 9.24 -4.35
CA SER A 86 3.78 8.20 -3.42
C SER A 86 3.22 6.99 -4.15
N ILE A 87 2.54 7.21 -5.28
CA ILE A 87 1.99 6.13 -6.13
C ILE A 87 3.12 5.31 -6.73
N ASP A 88 4.14 5.95 -7.30
CA ASP A 88 5.30 5.27 -7.91
C ASP A 88 6.04 4.40 -6.87
N VAL A 89 6.20 4.89 -5.64
CA VAL A 89 6.82 4.11 -4.55
C VAL A 89 5.95 2.91 -4.15
N VAL A 90 4.63 3.07 -4.13
CA VAL A 90 3.71 1.95 -3.82
C VAL A 90 3.71 0.92 -4.95
N ASP A 91 3.87 1.35 -6.20
CA ASP A 91 4.02 0.45 -7.34
C ASP A 91 5.29 -0.41 -7.18
N ASP A 92 6.44 0.25 -7.03
CA ASP A 92 7.75 -0.39 -6.88
C ASP A 92 7.79 -1.36 -5.68
N LEU A 93 7.23 -0.97 -4.52
CA LEU A 93 7.23 -1.81 -3.32
C LEU A 93 6.10 -2.86 -3.31
N GLY A 94 5.03 -2.60 -4.06
CA GLY A 94 3.85 -3.45 -4.15
C GLY A 94 4.03 -4.64 -5.10
N GLU A 95 4.95 -4.53 -6.07
CA GLU A 95 5.24 -5.57 -7.07
C GLU A 95 5.58 -6.92 -6.43
N ASP A 96 6.53 -6.94 -5.48
CA ASP A 96 6.91 -8.16 -4.76
C ASP A 96 5.73 -8.78 -4.00
N ALA A 97 4.83 -7.96 -3.48
CA ALA A 97 3.67 -8.42 -2.72
C ALA A 97 2.59 -9.02 -3.64
N ILE A 98 2.28 -8.38 -4.77
CA ILE A 98 1.32 -8.91 -5.74
C ILE A 98 1.86 -10.18 -6.41
N ASP A 99 3.16 -10.25 -6.70
CA ASP A 99 3.82 -11.44 -7.25
C ASP A 99 3.72 -12.61 -6.28
N ALA A 100 4.07 -12.40 -5.00
CA ALA A 100 3.90 -13.41 -3.97
C ALA A 100 2.43 -13.84 -3.82
N MET A 101 1.46 -12.93 -3.98
CA MET A 101 0.04 -13.28 -3.97
C MET A 101 -0.36 -14.15 -5.17
N MET A 102 0.20 -13.90 -6.36
CA MET A 102 -0.04 -14.73 -7.55
C MET A 102 0.59 -16.12 -7.41
N GLU A 103 1.84 -16.20 -6.95
CA GLU A 103 2.56 -17.47 -6.76
C GLU A 103 1.88 -18.39 -5.74
N ASN A 104 1.36 -17.80 -4.65
CA ASN A 104 0.60 -18.53 -3.65
C ASN A 104 -0.87 -18.80 -4.05
N GLY A 105 -1.28 -18.31 -5.22
CA GLY A 105 -2.62 -18.49 -5.78
C GLY A 105 -3.72 -17.69 -5.07
N TYR A 106 -3.38 -16.64 -4.32
CA TYR A 106 -4.35 -15.71 -3.74
C TYR A 106 -4.95 -14.77 -4.79
N VAL A 107 -4.15 -14.39 -5.79
CA VAL A 107 -4.58 -13.61 -6.96
C VAL A 107 -4.48 -14.47 -8.21
N ILE A 108 -5.54 -14.46 -9.02
CA ILE A 108 -5.60 -15.15 -10.31
C ILE A 108 -5.70 -14.10 -11.40
N VAL A 109 -4.72 -14.07 -12.31
CA VAL A 109 -4.69 -13.13 -13.44
C VAL A 109 -5.14 -13.83 -14.72
N ASP A 110 -6.18 -13.28 -15.35
CA ASP A 110 -6.57 -13.60 -16.72
C ASP A 110 -6.07 -12.49 -17.65
N ARG A 111 -4.92 -12.75 -18.30
CA ARG A 111 -4.30 -11.80 -19.23
C ARG A 111 -5.10 -11.61 -20.52
N ALA A 112 -5.91 -12.59 -20.92
CA ALA A 112 -6.74 -12.48 -22.12
C ALA A 112 -7.94 -11.56 -21.87
N ALA A 113 -8.57 -11.69 -20.69
CA ALA A 113 -9.64 -10.81 -20.25
C ALA A 113 -9.13 -9.49 -19.66
N ARG A 114 -7.82 -9.37 -19.38
CA ARG A 114 -7.19 -8.26 -18.66
C ARG A 114 -7.81 -8.02 -17.27
N THR A 115 -8.05 -9.10 -16.56
CA THR A 115 -8.61 -9.06 -15.21
C THR A 115 -7.74 -9.78 -14.21
N ALA A 116 -7.71 -9.29 -12.98
CA ALA A 116 -7.16 -9.99 -11.83
C ALA A 116 -8.29 -10.24 -10.83
N ARG A 117 -8.26 -11.36 -10.11
CA ARG A 117 -9.29 -11.71 -9.13
C ARG A 117 -8.69 -12.28 -7.86
N LEU A 118 -9.22 -11.88 -6.71
CA LEU A 118 -8.95 -12.57 -5.45
C LEU A 118 -9.65 -13.93 -5.41
N LYS A 119 -8.88 -15.00 -5.16
CA LYS A 119 -9.37 -16.37 -5.12
C LYS A 119 -10.49 -16.58 -4.10
N ASP A 120 -10.38 -15.95 -2.94
CA ASP A 120 -11.31 -16.16 -1.82
C ASP A 120 -12.56 -15.28 -1.86
N CYS A 121 -12.73 -14.49 -2.92
CA CYS A 121 -13.99 -13.79 -3.15
C CYS A 121 -14.99 -14.70 -3.88
N LYS A 122 -16.17 -14.85 -3.27
CA LYS A 122 -17.32 -15.60 -3.78
C LYS A 122 -18.42 -14.67 -4.26
#